data_AF-A0A852WQZ1-F1
#
_entry.id   AF-A0A852WQZ1-F1
#
_cell.length_a   1.000
_cell.length_b   1.000
_cell.length_c   1.000
_cell.angle_alpha   90.00
_cell.angle_beta   90.00
_cell.angle_gamma   90.00
#
_symmetry.space_group_name_H-M   'P 1'
#
loop_
_entity.id
_entity.type
_entity.pdbx_description
1 polymer ?
#
loop_
_entity_poly.entity_id
_entity_poly.type
_entity_poly.pdbx_seq_one_letter_code
_entity_poly.pdbx_strand_id
1 'polypeptide(L)'
;MRRALPTGAVSVLGGALAIALVAGVTTTVTTTAAAGAAATPDSLARAAFTRMTEVQRIGQLFMVGTPATGLTAGAASAITSRHVGNLILTGRTYAGAAPVRYLAASADRLTTAGATAGVPLYVAADQEGGQVQVLQGPGFSRMPTALTQGSWTDTTLTADARIWGRQLTRAGVDLNLAPVVDTVPASLGTRNIPIGHYFREYGYTPAVVAAKGSDVVRGERSVGLAVTAKHFPGLGHVTANTDTTGGVTDSVTTRTSGDLAPFRSAIAAGARVVMVSLAAYSKIDPARPAAFSPTVVTGMLRTDLGFTGVVMSDDLGNARQVAAWSPGARATSFIAVGGDIVLTVNSSVLPAMVDAVSARAASDPAFRAKVDAAAYRVLLAKAADGMLAPRVVTDGVLRTATVSALQRWLGVTVTGTFGATTVRALQARVGTPADGQWGPQSLAAMQAYLGIGRDVARTWNTRTVSALQAYLTTQL
;
A
#
# COMPACT_ATOMS: atom_id res chain seq x y z
N MET A 1 26.59 -79.62 17.23
CA MET A 1 27.18 -80.50 16.18
C MET A 1 28.19 -79.67 15.38
N ARG A 2 29.40 -80.13 14.96
CA ARG A 2 29.73 -80.99 13.78
C ARG A 2 28.94 -80.55 12.52
N ARG A 3 29.49 -80.26 11.33
CA ARG A 3 30.85 -80.27 10.67
C ARG A 3 30.76 -79.32 9.43
N ALA A 4 31.79 -78.84 8.69
CA ALA A 4 33.27 -78.84 8.74
C ALA A 4 33.85 -77.77 7.77
N LEU A 5 35.19 -77.68 7.65
CA LEU A 5 36.00 -77.04 6.57
C LEU A 5 36.44 -78.15 5.54
N PRO A 6 37.29 -77.96 4.46
CA PRO A 6 38.27 -76.87 4.21
C PRO A 6 38.70 -76.47 2.74
N THR A 7 39.54 -75.41 2.66
CA THR A 7 40.72 -75.14 1.76
C THR A 7 40.66 -74.97 0.22
N GLY A 8 41.26 -73.85 -0.22
CA GLY A 8 41.91 -73.57 -1.53
C GLY A 8 42.40 -72.08 -1.60
N ALA A 9 43.63 -71.61 -1.88
CA ALA A 9 44.95 -72.14 -2.34
C ALA A 9 45.24 -72.02 -3.86
N VAL A 10 46.32 -71.40 -4.41
CA VAL A 10 47.40 -70.49 -3.91
C VAL A 10 48.00 -69.66 -5.10
N SER A 11 48.36 -68.36 -4.92
CA SER A 11 49.55 -67.62 -5.50
C SER A 11 49.34 -66.09 -5.40
N VAL A 12 50.22 -65.16 -4.95
CA VAL A 12 51.69 -64.91 -4.93
C VAL A 12 52.09 -63.76 -5.90
N LEU A 13 53.12 -62.98 -5.51
CA LEU A 13 53.59 -61.68 -6.05
C LEU A 13 52.65 -60.47 -5.77
N GLY A 14 53.14 -59.24 -5.53
CA GLY A 14 54.53 -58.76 -5.41
C GLY A 14 54.84 -57.62 -6.38
N GLY A 15 54.65 -56.35 -5.97
CA GLY A 15 54.85 -55.17 -6.81
C GLY A 15 55.13 -53.91 -6.01
N ALA A 16 55.99 -53.03 -6.54
CA ALA A 16 56.60 -51.92 -5.81
C ALA A 16 55.67 -50.71 -5.57
N LEU A 17 55.95 -49.97 -4.50
CA LEU A 17 55.34 -48.67 -4.19
C LEU A 17 55.90 -47.57 -5.11
N ALA A 18 55.04 -46.93 -5.90
CA ALA A 18 55.39 -45.75 -6.70
C ALA A 18 54.78 -44.48 -6.09
N ILE A 19 55.64 -43.59 -5.56
CA ILE A 19 55.22 -42.28 -5.04
C ILE A 19 55.21 -41.27 -6.19
N ALA A 20 54.03 -40.90 -6.67
CA ALA A 20 53.86 -39.84 -7.66
C ALA A 20 53.74 -38.47 -6.96
N LEU A 21 54.72 -37.59 -7.20
CA LEU A 21 54.62 -36.18 -6.79
C LEU A 21 53.59 -35.45 -7.66
N VAL A 22 52.40 -35.19 -7.13
CA VAL A 22 51.41 -34.31 -7.77
C VAL A 22 51.72 -32.87 -7.38
N ALA A 23 52.15 -32.05 -8.35
CA ALA A 23 52.40 -30.64 -8.12
C ALA A 23 51.09 -29.90 -7.78
N GLY A 24 51.05 -29.23 -6.63
CA GLY A 24 49.86 -28.54 -6.14
C GLY A 24 49.52 -27.30 -6.95
N VAL A 25 48.64 -27.43 -7.95
CA VAL A 25 48.00 -26.27 -8.58
C VAL A 25 47.03 -25.66 -7.58
N THR A 26 47.43 -24.56 -6.94
CA THR A 26 46.55 -23.77 -6.08
C THR A 26 45.50 -23.05 -6.93
N THR A 27 44.39 -23.73 -7.18
CA THR A 27 43.19 -23.11 -7.77
C THR A 27 42.63 -22.09 -6.77
N THR A 28 42.98 -20.82 -6.98
CA THR A 28 42.29 -19.69 -6.36
C THR A 28 40.84 -19.72 -6.81
N VAL A 29 39.97 -20.28 -5.96
CA VAL A 29 38.52 -20.19 -6.12
C VAL A 29 38.14 -18.74 -5.83
N THR A 30 38.25 -17.90 -6.87
CA THR A 30 37.74 -16.54 -6.86
C THR A 30 36.23 -16.65 -6.69
N THR A 31 35.75 -16.48 -5.46
CA THR A 31 34.32 -16.47 -5.16
C THR A 31 33.70 -15.30 -5.91
N THR A 32 33.07 -15.58 -7.05
CA THR A 32 32.33 -14.60 -7.83
C THR A 32 31.30 -13.97 -6.92
N ALA A 33 31.45 -12.67 -6.65
CA ALA A 33 30.58 -11.93 -5.76
C ALA A 33 29.13 -12.14 -6.20
N ALA A 34 28.28 -12.58 -5.27
CA ALA A 34 26.92 -13.02 -5.58
C ALA A 34 26.18 -11.94 -6.40
N ALA A 35 25.67 -12.33 -7.57
CA ALA A 35 24.94 -11.42 -8.45
C ALA A 35 23.83 -10.72 -7.65
N GLY A 36 23.85 -9.39 -7.64
CA GLY A 36 23.17 -8.58 -6.63
C GLY A 36 21.70 -8.96 -6.44
N ALA A 37 21.37 -9.53 -5.28
CA ALA A 37 20.01 -9.95 -4.96
C ALA A 37 19.04 -8.77 -5.08
N ALA A 38 17.95 -8.95 -5.81
CA ALA A 38 16.95 -7.91 -6.01
C ALA A 38 16.36 -7.47 -4.67
N ALA A 39 16.26 -6.16 -4.45
CA ALA A 39 15.81 -5.60 -3.17
C ALA A 39 14.36 -6.02 -2.86
N THR A 40 14.20 -6.81 -1.79
CA THR A 40 12.90 -7.28 -1.29
C THR A 40 12.16 -6.15 -0.55
N PRO A 41 10.82 -6.21 -0.44
CA PRO A 41 10.06 -5.24 0.35
C PRO A 41 10.54 -5.09 1.80
N ASP A 42 10.93 -6.18 2.47
CA ASP A 42 11.53 -6.12 3.81
C ASP A 42 12.86 -5.33 3.80
N SER A 43 13.75 -5.62 2.85
CA SER A 43 15.05 -4.90 2.76
C SER A 43 14.87 -3.40 2.50
N LEU A 44 13.89 -3.01 1.68
CA LEU A 44 13.57 -1.60 1.41
C LEU A 44 12.95 -0.90 2.63
N ALA A 45 12.00 -1.56 3.30
CA ALA A 45 11.35 -1.05 4.51
C ALA A 45 12.36 -0.90 5.67
N ARG A 46 13.21 -1.92 5.87
CA ARG A 46 14.30 -1.92 6.85
C ARG A 46 15.32 -0.83 6.57
N ALA A 47 15.75 -0.67 5.31
CA ALA A 47 16.64 0.41 4.91
C ALA A 47 16.02 1.80 5.13
N ALA A 48 14.70 1.97 4.93
CA ALA A 48 14.01 3.23 5.22
C ALA A 48 13.90 3.50 6.73
N PHE A 49 13.47 2.50 7.50
CA PHE A 49 13.30 2.55 8.95
C PHE A 49 14.61 2.92 9.68
N THR A 50 15.74 2.33 9.25
CA THR A 50 17.08 2.62 9.79
C THR A 50 17.56 4.04 9.48
N ARG A 51 17.11 4.66 8.39
CA ARG A 51 17.44 6.08 8.07
C ARG A 51 16.56 7.08 8.82
N MET A 52 15.42 6.67 9.36
CA MET A 52 14.49 7.56 10.06
C MET A 52 14.87 7.78 11.53
N THR A 53 14.77 9.04 11.96
CA THR A 53 14.74 9.42 13.38
C THR A 53 13.43 8.96 14.04
N GLU A 54 13.38 8.90 15.38
CA GLU A 54 12.16 8.52 16.12
C GLU A 54 10.95 9.39 15.72
N VAL A 55 11.13 10.72 15.60
CA VAL A 55 10.07 11.64 15.17
C VAL A 55 9.65 11.44 13.71
N GLN A 56 10.55 11.03 12.82
CA GLN A 56 10.19 10.68 11.44
C GLN A 56 9.42 9.35 11.35
N ARG A 57 9.75 8.38 12.22
CA ARG A 57 8.96 7.13 12.36
C ARG A 57 7.56 7.43 12.88
N ILE A 58 7.45 8.22 13.96
CA ILE A 58 6.18 8.70 14.52
C ILE A 58 5.33 9.37 13.42
N GLY A 59 5.93 10.21 12.58
CA GLY A 59 5.25 10.84 11.44
C GLY A 59 4.62 9.84 10.44
N GLN A 60 5.21 8.66 10.22
CA GLN A 60 4.63 7.63 9.35
C GLN A 60 3.32 7.03 9.90
N LEU A 61 3.05 7.15 11.20
CA LEU A 61 1.81 6.67 11.84
C LEU A 61 0.63 7.65 11.65
N PHE A 62 0.78 8.74 10.90
CA PHE A 62 -0.28 9.74 10.73
C PHE A 62 -0.72 9.91 9.29
N MET A 63 -2.03 10.13 9.09
CA MET A 63 -2.63 10.57 7.83
C MET A 63 -3.38 11.88 8.07
N VAL A 64 -3.00 12.93 7.33
CA VAL A 64 -3.59 14.28 7.45
C VAL A 64 -4.49 14.60 6.25
N GLY A 65 -5.61 15.29 6.49
CA GLY A 65 -6.52 15.73 5.42
C GLY A 65 -6.08 17.01 4.70
N THR A 66 -6.34 17.05 3.39
CA THR A 66 -6.41 18.29 2.59
C THR A 66 -7.52 18.18 1.55
N PRO A 67 -8.20 19.26 1.15
CA PRO A 67 -9.21 19.20 0.08
C PRO A 67 -8.60 18.73 -1.24
N ALA A 68 -9.36 17.94 -2.01
CA ALA A 68 -8.96 17.48 -3.35
C ALA A 68 -8.79 18.61 -4.40
N THR A 69 -9.02 19.86 -4.00
CA THR A 69 -8.79 21.09 -4.78
C THR A 69 -7.47 21.79 -4.46
N GLY A 70 -6.74 21.43 -3.39
CA GLY A 70 -5.47 22.08 -3.05
C GLY A 70 -4.83 21.63 -1.74
N LEU A 71 -3.51 21.80 -1.64
CA LEU A 71 -2.74 21.49 -0.43
C LEU A 71 -2.82 22.66 0.55
N THR A 72 -3.40 22.43 1.72
CA THR A 72 -3.50 23.46 2.77
C THR A 72 -2.16 23.68 3.46
N ALA A 73 -1.94 24.89 3.99
CA ALA A 73 -0.76 25.19 4.83
C ALA A 73 -0.65 24.27 6.06
N GLY A 74 -1.79 23.84 6.63
CA GLY A 74 -1.84 22.86 7.73
C GLY A 74 -1.33 21.49 7.31
N ALA A 75 -1.79 20.96 6.17
CA ALA A 75 -1.30 19.69 5.63
C ALA A 75 0.17 19.75 5.19
N ALA A 76 0.59 20.87 4.58
CA ALA A 76 2.00 21.09 4.21
C ALA A 76 2.91 21.11 5.44
N SER A 77 2.55 21.88 6.49
CA SER A 77 3.30 21.94 7.75
C SER A 77 3.32 20.61 8.50
N ALA A 78 2.22 19.84 8.44
CA ALA A 78 2.18 18.47 8.97
C ALA A 78 3.25 17.58 8.33
N ILE A 79 3.40 17.62 7.00
CA ILE A 79 4.42 16.83 6.28
C ILE A 79 5.83 17.35 6.58
N THR A 80 6.08 18.66 6.45
CA THR A 80 7.44 19.22 6.55
C THR A 80 7.98 19.29 7.97
N SER A 81 7.10 19.60 8.94
CA SER A 81 7.49 19.99 10.31
C SER A 81 7.09 18.93 11.35
N ARG A 82 6.07 18.11 11.07
CA ARG A 82 5.65 16.98 11.92
C ARG A 82 5.87 15.61 11.26
N HIS A 83 6.63 15.58 10.17
CA HIS A 83 7.06 14.37 9.45
C HIS A 83 5.93 13.46 8.93
N VAL A 84 4.70 13.99 8.80
CA VAL A 84 3.51 13.18 8.48
C VAL A 84 3.70 12.44 7.16
N GLY A 85 3.58 11.11 7.25
CA GLY A 85 3.91 10.20 6.16
C GLY A 85 2.75 9.84 5.25
N ASN A 86 1.52 10.31 5.46
CA ASN A 86 0.37 9.96 4.63
C ASN A 86 -0.61 11.14 4.52
N LEU A 87 -1.34 11.23 3.40
CA LEU A 87 -2.24 12.32 3.06
C LEU A 87 -3.59 11.75 2.60
N ILE A 88 -4.71 12.33 3.03
CA ILE A 88 -6.04 12.04 2.45
C ILE A 88 -6.58 13.27 1.71
N LEU A 89 -7.04 13.04 0.48
CA LEU A 89 -7.75 14.03 -0.34
C LEU A 89 -9.24 13.99 0.02
N THR A 90 -9.78 15.14 0.42
CA THR A 90 -11.14 15.25 1.01
C THR A 90 -12.06 16.20 0.25
N GLY A 91 -13.35 16.19 0.59
CA GLY A 91 -14.38 16.98 -0.10
C GLY A 91 -14.81 16.33 -1.41
N ARG A 92 -15.00 17.13 -2.46
CA ARG A 92 -15.30 16.65 -3.83
C ARG A 92 -14.62 17.57 -4.84
N THR A 93 -14.15 17.02 -5.96
CA THR A 93 -13.61 17.80 -7.09
C THR A 93 -14.10 17.25 -8.43
N TYR A 94 -14.47 18.16 -9.34
CA TYR A 94 -14.89 17.86 -10.71
C TYR A 94 -13.81 18.19 -11.75
N ALA A 95 -12.62 18.60 -11.30
CA ALA A 95 -11.54 19.10 -12.15
C ALA A 95 -10.79 18.00 -12.94
N GLY A 96 -11.10 16.72 -12.70
CA GLY A 96 -10.48 15.59 -13.38
C GLY A 96 -9.10 15.20 -12.85
N ALA A 97 -8.51 14.18 -13.47
CA ALA A 97 -7.31 13.51 -12.96
C ALA A 97 -6.02 14.35 -13.02
N ALA A 98 -5.90 15.29 -13.96
CA ALA A 98 -4.67 16.05 -14.13
C ALA A 98 -4.41 17.07 -12.99
N PRO A 99 -5.39 17.87 -12.53
CA PRO A 99 -5.24 18.68 -11.31
C PRO A 99 -4.97 17.86 -10.05
N VAL A 100 -5.60 16.69 -9.91
CA VAL A 100 -5.37 15.78 -8.77
C VAL A 100 -3.93 15.27 -8.77
N ARG A 101 -3.41 14.88 -9.94
CA ARG A 101 -2.01 14.47 -10.14
C ARG A 101 -1.01 15.59 -9.83
N TYR A 102 -1.36 16.84 -10.16
CA TYR A 102 -0.57 18.01 -9.78
C TYR A 102 -0.56 18.22 -8.25
N LEU A 103 -1.70 18.05 -7.58
CA LEU A 103 -1.81 18.13 -6.12
C LEU A 103 -0.99 17.03 -5.44
N ALA A 104 -1.11 15.77 -5.88
CA ALA A 104 -0.32 14.65 -5.38
C ALA A 104 1.19 14.90 -5.54
N ALA A 105 1.63 15.28 -6.74
CA ALA A 105 3.03 15.62 -7.01
C ALA A 105 3.52 16.87 -6.24
N SER A 106 2.63 17.78 -5.85
CA SER A 106 2.98 18.94 -5.02
C SER A 106 3.18 18.56 -3.55
N ALA A 107 2.36 17.65 -3.02
CA ALA A 107 2.56 17.10 -1.68
C ALA A 107 3.79 16.17 -1.61
N ASP A 108 4.01 15.36 -2.66
CA ASP A 108 5.15 14.45 -2.75
C ASP A 108 6.50 15.18 -2.73
N ARG A 109 6.59 16.38 -3.33
CA ARG A 109 7.80 17.24 -3.25
C ARG A 109 8.17 17.65 -1.81
N LEU A 110 7.25 17.57 -0.86
CA LEU A 110 7.54 17.84 0.55
C LEU A 110 8.24 16.67 1.25
N THR A 111 8.31 15.48 0.63
CA THR A 111 8.94 14.26 1.19
C THR A 111 10.48 14.28 1.14
N THR A 112 11.06 15.37 1.64
CA THR A 112 12.52 15.57 1.69
C THR A 112 13.21 14.63 2.69
N ALA A 113 14.54 14.58 2.65
CA ALA A 113 15.33 13.84 3.65
C ALA A 113 15.09 14.33 5.09
N GLY A 114 14.88 15.64 5.29
CA GLY A 114 14.51 16.20 6.59
C GLY A 114 13.06 15.93 6.98
N ALA A 115 12.13 16.02 6.03
CA ALA A 115 10.70 15.81 6.29
C ALA A 115 10.34 14.34 6.55
N THR A 116 10.75 13.40 5.71
CA THR A 116 10.29 12.00 5.78
C THR A 116 11.39 10.97 5.51
N ALA A 117 12.68 11.33 5.66
CA ALA A 117 13.82 10.51 5.23
C ALA A 117 13.75 10.07 3.75
N GLY A 118 13.07 10.86 2.90
CA GLY A 118 12.84 10.57 1.48
C GLY A 118 11.72 9.58 1.19
N VAL A 119 10.94 9.15 2.18
CA VAL A 119 9.82 8.21 2.01
C VAL A 119 8.59 8.93 1.44
N PRO A 120 8.02 8.47 0.31
CA PRO A 120 6.79 9.02 -0.25
C PRO A 120 5.60 8.96 0.71
N LEU A 121 4.61 9.81 0.48
CA LEU A 121 3.32 9.72 1.16
C LEU A 121 2.52 8.54 0.59
N TYR A 122 1.68 7.88 1.38
CA TYR A 122 0.46 7.31 0.79
C TYR A 122 -0.49 8.49 0.54
N VAL A 123 -0.79 8.81 -0.72
CA VAL A 123 -1.88 9.72 -1.08
C VAL A 123 -3.16 8.89 -1.22
N ALA A 124 -4.15 9.20 -0.39
CA ALA A 124 -5.39 8.44 -0.28
C ALA A 124 -6.64 9.26 -0.66
N ALA A 125 -7.72 8.57 -1.02
CA ALA A 125 -9.02 9.18 -1.25
C ALA A 125 -10.16 8.16 -0.98
N ASP A 126 -11.33 8.65 -0.58
CA ASP A 126 -12.56 7.85 -0.54
C ASP A 126 -13.20 7.80 -1.95
N GLN A 127 -12.91 6.72 -2.67
CA GLN A 127 -13.45 6.48 -4.01
C GLN A 127 -14.25 5.16 -4.03
N GLU A 128 -15.35 5.14 -3.29
CA GLU A 128 -16.29 4.01 -3.20
C GLU A 128 -17.30 4.02 -4.36
N GLY A 129 -17.71 5.22 -4.78
CA GLY A 129 -18.74 5.45 -5.79
C GLY A 129 -20.05 6.01 -5.22
N GLY A 130 -21.00 6.31 -6.11
CA GLY A 130 -22.28 6.89 -5.72
C GLY A 130 -22.11 8.27 -5.06
N GLN A 131 -22.47 8.38 -3.78
CA GLN A 131 -22.31 9.61 -3.01
C GLN A 131 -20.91 9.79 -2.42
N VAL A 132 -20.13 8.71 -2.26
CA VAL A 132 -18.77 8.72 -1.68
C VAL A 132 -17.75 8.50 -2.79
N GLN A 133 -17.62 9.53 -3.62
CA GLN A 133 -16.64 9.61 -4.71
C GLN A 133 -16.00 10.99 -4.68
N VAL A 134 -14.82 11.12 -4.05
CA VAL A 134 -14.12 12.41 -3.91
C VAL A 134 -13.65 12.96 -5.27
N LEU A 135 -13.23 12.08 -6.19
CA LEU A 135 -12.52 12.44 -7.41
C LEU A 135 -13.38 12.19 -8.66
N GLN A 136 -13.79 13.27 -9.32
CA GLN A 136 -14.72 13.25 -10.46
C GLN A 136 -14.23 14.18 -11.60
N GLY A 137 -14.87 14.09 -12.77
CA GLY A 137 -14.51 14.86 -13.96
C GLY A 137 -13.53 14.14 -14.92
N PRO A 138 -12.92 14.87 -15.87
CA PRO A 138 -12.14 14.27 -16.96
C PRO A 138 -11.04 13.31 -16.51
N GLY A 139 -11.08 12.06 -16.98
CA GLY A 139 -10.15 11.01 -16.61
C GLY A 139 -10.63 10.07 -15.49
N PHE A 140 -11.73 10.39 -14.79
CA PHE A 140 -12.42 9.48 -13.87
C PHE A 140 -13.74 8.99 -14.47
N SER A 141 -14.07 7.71 -14.26
CA SER A 141 -15.40 7.17 -14.56
C SER A 141 -16.42 7.65 -13.53
N ARG A 142 -17.68 7.80 -13.95
CA ARG A 142 -18.81 7.89 -13.01
C ARG A 142 -19.02 6.52 -12.38
N MET A 143 -18.90 6.43 -11.06
CA MET A 143 -19.07 5.18 -10.32
C MET A 143 -20.47 5.14 -9.71
N PRO A 144 -21.27 4.07 -9.92
CA PRO A 144 -22.57 3.93 -9.26
C PRO A 144 -22.38 3.57 -7.77
N THR A 145 -23.48 3.51 -7.01
CA THR A 145 -23.44 3.08 -5.60
C THR A 145 -22.92 1.65 -5.46
N ALA A 146 -22.29 1.32 -4.34
CA ALA A 146 -21.78 -0.03 -4.09
C ALA A 146 -22.89 -1.09 -4.17
N LEU A 147 -24.11 -0.76 -3.75
CA LEU A 147 -25.27 -1.65 -3.89
C LEU A 147 -25.64 -1.92 -5.36
N THR A 148 -25.40 -0.96 -6.26
CA THR A 148 -25.55 -1.16 -7.70
C THR A 148 -24.38 -1.97 -8.27
N GLN A 149 -23.14 -1.70 -7.84
CA GLN A 149 -21.96 -2.48 -8.20
C GLN A 149 -22.14 -3.97 -7.80
N GLY A 150 -22.79 -4.22 -6.66
CA GLY A 150 -23.05 -5.55 -6.12
C GLY A 150 -24.07 -6.39 -6.90
N SER A 151 -24.90 -5.78 -7.76
CA SER A 151 -25.83 -6.53 -8.63
C SER A 151 -25.19 -7.00 -9.94
N TRP A 152 -23.96 -6.58 -10.23
CA TRP A 152 -23.23 -6.94 -11.46
C TRP A 152 -22.58 -8.32 -11.39
N THR A 153 -22.17 -8.85 -12.54
CA THR A 153 -21.35 -10.07 -12.56
C THR A 153 -19.96 -9.81 -11.97
N ASP A 154 -19.37 -10.82 -11.34
CA ASP A 154 -18.03 -10.78 -10.71
C ASP A 154 -16.96 -10.32 -11.72
N THR A 155 -17.09 -10.79 -12.97
CA THR A 155 -16.24 -10.39 -14.12
C THR A 155 -16.39 -8.91 -14.45
N THR A 156 -17.63 -8.39 -14.50
CA THR A 156 -17.90 -6.96 -14.73
C THR A 156 -17.31 -6.11 -13.61
N LEU A 157 -17.59 -6.46 -12.36
CA LEU A 157 -17.14 -5.69 -11.20
C LEU A 157 -15.60 -5.69 -11.08
N THR A 158 -14.94 -6.83 -11.29
CA THR A 158 -13.47 -6.92 -11.30
C THR A 158 -12.86 -6.09 -12.45
N ALA A 159 -13.49 -6.07 -13.63
CA ALA A 159 -13.02 -5.31 -14.78
C ALA A 159 -13.16 -3.79 -14.57
N ASP A 160 -14.28 -3.34 -14.02
CA ASP A 160 -14.55 -1.93 -13.75
C ASP A 160 -13.74 -1.40 -12.57
N ALA A 161 -13.59 -2.16 -11.48
CA ALA A 161 -12.67 -1.83 -10.39
C ALA A 161 -11.22 -1.72 -10.89
N ARG A 162 -10.80 -2.55 -11.84
CA ARG A 162 -9.51 -2.40 -12.53
C ARG A 162 -9.44 -1.12 -13.37
N ILE A 163 -10.55 -0.63 -13.94
CA ILE A 163 -10.60 0.68 -14.64
C ILE A 163 -10.44 1.81 -13.62
N TRP A 164 -11.26 1.85 -12.57
CA TRP A 164 -11.21 2.89 -11.53
C TRP A 164 -9.84 2.96 -10.86
N GLY A 165 -9.25 1.81 -10.52
CA GLY A 165 -7.92 1.74 -9.92
C GLY A 165 -6.81 2.33 -10.80
N ARG A 166 -6.91 2.20 -12.14
CA ARG A 166 -5.98 2.85 -13.09
C ARG A 166 -6.21 4.35 -13.22
N GLN A 167 -7.41 4.84 -12.97
CA GLN A 167 -7.70 6.27 -12.99
C GLN A 167 -7.14 6.94 -11.73
N LEU A 168 -7.26 6.28 -10.59
CA LEU A 168 -6.67 6.69 -9.31
C LEU A 168 -5.13 6.72 -9.36
N THR A 169 -4.45 5.63 -9.77
CA THR A 169 -2.98 5.63 -9.83
C THR A 169 -2.43 6.63 -10.85
N ARG A 170 -3.09 6.82 -12.00
CA ARG A 170 -2.73 7.89 -12.95
C ARG A 170 -2.94 9.31 -12.40
N ALA A 171 -3.85 9.47 -11.44
CA ALA A 171 -4.09 10.72 -10.72
C ALA A 171 -3.13 10.90 -9.51
N GLY A 172 -2.20 9.98 -9.26
CA GLY A 172 -1.31 10.05 -8.11
C GLY A 172 -2.01 9.71 -6.78
N VAL A 173 -2.99 8.82 -6.80
CA VAL A 173 -3.57 8.19 -5.60
C VAL A 173 -3.00 6.79 -5.46
N ASP A 174 -2.38 6.54 -4.32
CA ASP A 174 -1.69 5.29 -3.98
C ASP A 174 -2.57 4.32 -3.20
N LEU A 175 -3.60 4.84 -2.52
CA LEU A 175 -4.46 4.10 -1.60
C LEU A 175 -5.94 4.51 -1.74
N ASN A 176 -6.81 3.60 -2.18
CA ASN A 176 -8.25 3.80 -2.05
C ASN A 176 -8.70 3.46 -0.62
N LEU A 177 -9.52 4.32 -0.02
CA LEU A 177 -10.21 4.04 1.24
C LEU A 177 -11.51 3.27 0.98
N ALA A 178 -11.42 2.22 0.17
CA ALA A 178 -12.50 1.33 -0.24
C ALA A 178 -11.91 -0.08 -0.49
N PRO A 179 -12.72 -1.16 -0.58
CA PRO A 179 -14.18 -1.19 -0.48
C PRO A 179 -14.72 -1.12 0.96
N VAL A 180 -15.92 -0.56 1.07
CA VAL A 180 -16.81 -0.79 2.22
C VAL A 180 -17.28 -2.25 2.18
N VAL A 181 -16.99 -3.02 3.21
CA VAL A 181 -17.35 -4.44 3.33
C VAL A 181 -18.29 -4.71 4.52
N ASP A 182 -18.91 -3.66 5.05
CA ASP A 182 -20.00 -3.74 6.01
C ASP A 182 -21.24 -4.40 5.39
N THR A 183 -21.87 -5.31 6.13
CA THR A 183 -23.14 -5.93 5.72
C THR A 183 -24.31 -5.23 6.41
N VAL A 184 -25.04 -4.39 5.69
CA VAL A 184 -26.30 -3.81 6.18
C VAL A 184 -27.43 -4.82 5.92
N PRO A 185 -28.19 -5.29 6.93
CA PRO A 185 -29.34 -6.15 6.69
C PRO A 185 -30.43 -5.42 5.90
N ALA A 186 -31.09 -6.11 4.96
CA ALA A 186 -32.20 -5.54 4.16
C ALA A 186 -33.36 -5.00 5.04
N SER A 187 -33.56 -5.60 6.21
CA SER A 187 -34.54 -5.15 7.21
C SER A 187 -34.18 -3.80 7.85
N LEU A 188 -32.89 -3.43 7.88
CA LEU A 188 -32.42 -2.14 8.37
C LEU A 188 -32.36 -1.11 7.24
N GLY A 189 -31.70 -1.46 6.12
CA GLY A 189 -31.63 -0.65 4.90
C GLY A 189 -31.17 0.80 5.16
N THR A 190 -31.89 1.76 4.61
CA THR A 190 -31.61 3.21 4.74
C THR A 190 -31.75 3.77 6.16
N ARG A 191 -32.19 2.96 7.15
CA ARG A 191 -32.14 3.30 8.58
C ARG A 191 -30.75 3.11 9.20
N ASN A 192 -29.84 2.43 8.49
CA ASN A 192 -28.41 2.48 8.76
C ASN A 192 -27.85 3.79 8.17
N ILE A 193 -27.71 4.83 9.00
CA ILE A 193 -27.25 6.14 8.52
C ILE A 193 -25.79 6.18 8.00
N PRO A 194 -24.78 5.45 8.53
CA PRO A 194 -23.42 5.54 7.99
C PRO A 194 -23.24 4.84 6.63
N ILE A 195 -23.94 3.73 6.37
CA ILE A 195 -23.72 2.86 5.19
C ILE A 195 -24.98 2.82 4.30
N GLY A 196 -26.07 2.26 4.82
CA GLY A 196 -27.28 1.91 4.03
C GLY A 196 -28.05 3.12 3.50
N HIS A 197 -28.01 4.25 4.20
CA HIS A 197 -28.59 5.52 3.74
C HIS A 197 -27.93 6.05 2.46
N TYR A 198 -26.67 5.70 2.23
CA TYR A 198 -25.88 6.12 1.07
C TYR A 198 -25.65 4.98 0.05
N PHE A 199 -26.20 3.78 0.31
CA PHE A 199 -26.05 2.56 -0.49
C PHE A 199 -24.57 2.17 -0.68
N ARG A 200 -23.78 2.26 0.41
CA ARG A 200 -22.34 1.96 0.46
C ARG A 200 -22.02 0.47 0.65
N GLU A 201 -23.00 -0.34 1.00
CA GLU A 201 -22.93 -1.80 1.07
C GLU A 201 -23.04 -2.46 -0.31
N TYR A 202 -22.30 -3.54 -0.56
CA TYR A 202 -22.42 -4.32 -1.81
C TYR A 202 -23.62 -5.28 -1.84
N GLY A 203 -24.44 -5.31 -0.80
CA GLY A 203 -25.57 -6.22 -0.68
C GLY A 203 -25.94 -6.51 0.77
N TYR A 204 -27.04 -7.23 0.95
CA TYR A 204 -27.71 -7.37 2.24
C TYR A 204 -27.34 -8.62 3.05
N THR A 205 -26.35 -9.40 2.62
CA THR A 205 -25.89 -10.61 3.32
C THR A 205 -24.36 -10.72 3.30
N PRO A 206 -23.71 -11.34 4.32
CA PRO A 206 -22.27 -11.39 4.38
C PRO A 206 -21.64 -12.16 3.22
N ALA A 207 -22.35 -13.14 2.64
CA ALA A 207 -21.88 -13.89 1.49
C ALA A 207 -21.76 -13.02 0.22
N VAL A 208 -22.75 -12.16 -0.05
CA VAL A 208 -22.72 -11.25 -1.21
C VAL A 208 -21.64 -10.19 -1.01
N VAL A 209 -21.59 -9.55 0.16
CA VAL A 209 -20.60 -8.50 0.44
C VAL A 209 -19.17 -9.07 0.42
N ALA A 210 -18.96 -10.29 0.91
CA ALA A 210 -17.67 -10.97 0.84
C ALA A 210 -17.21 -11.26 -0.59
N ALA A 211 -18.11 -11.69 -1.48
CA ALA A 211 -17.80 -11.91 -2.89
C ALA A 211 -17.45 -10.59 -3.60
N LYS A 212 -18.37 -9.63 -3.57
CA LYS A 212 -18.27 -8.37 -4.33
C LYS A 212 -17.16 -7.45 -3.83
N GLY A 213 -16.97 -7.36 -2.51
CA GLY A 213 -15.82 -6.66 -1.92
C GLY A 213 -14.49 -7.28 -2.36
N SER A 214 -14.41 -8.61 -2.47
CA SER A 214 -13.21 -9.28 -2.98
C SER A 214 -12.94 -8.99 -4.46
N ASP A 215 -13.97 -8.84 -5.29
CA ASP A 215 -13.81 -8.50 -6.72
C ASP A 215 -13.28 -7.08 -6.92
N VAL A 216 -13.75 -6.12 -6.11
CA VAL A 216 -13.21 -4.75 -6.10
C VAL A 216 -11.75 -4.75 -5.65
N VAL A 217 -11.41 -5.45 -4.56
CA VAL A 217 -10.03 -5.63 -4.10
C VAL A 217 -9.16 -6.22 -5.22
N ARG A 218 -9.58 -7.32 -5.88
CA ARG A 218 -8.83 -7.94 -6.98
C ARG A 218 -8.65 -6.99 -8.16
N GLY A 219 -9.70 -6.27 -8.54
CA GLY A 219 -9.68 -5.30 -9.62
C GLY A 219 -8.64 -4.21 -9.40
N GLU A 220 -8.73 -3.50 -8.28
CA GLU A 220 -7.82 -2.40 -7.92
C GLU A 220 -6.39 -2.88 -7.63
N ARG A 221 -6.21 -3.96 -6.84
CA ARG A 221 -4.88 -4.54 -6.57
C ARG A 221 -4.17 -4.99 -7.85
N SER A 222 -4.89 -5.46 -8.87
CA SER A 222 -4.30 -5.90 -10.14
C SER A 222 -3.67 -4.77 -10.97
N VAL A 223 -3.79 -3.51 -10.54
CA VAL A 223 -3.18 -2.32 -11.16
C VAL A 223 -2.34 -1.50 -10.18
N GLY A 224 -1.88 -2.13 -9.08
CA GLY A 224 -0.90 -1.59 -8.13
C GLY A 224 -1.49 -0.77 -6.97
N LEU A 225 -2.71 -0.26 -7.12
CA LEU A 225 -3.40 0.56 -6.12
C LEU A 225 -3.56 -0.20 -4.78
N ALA A 226 -3.17 0.41 -3.65
CA ALA A 226 -3.48 -0.13 -2.33
C ALA A 226 -4.96 0.11 -1.99
N VAL A 227 -5.55 -0.78 -1.16
CA VAL A 227 -7.00 -0.77 -0.87
C VAL A 227 -7.26 -1.05 0.61
N THR A 228 -8.40 -0.55 1.09
CA THR A 228 -8.78 -0.51 2.51
C THR A 228 -10.13 -1.17 2.74
N ALA A 229 -10.14 -2.34 3.38
CA ALA A 229 -11.39 -2.96 3.81
C ALA A 229 -11.92 -2.22 5.06
N LYS A 230 -13.16 -1.71 5.02
CA LYS A 230 -13.75 -0.91 6.11
C LYS A 230 -15.24 -1.23 6.37
N HIS A 231 -15.77 -1.03 7.58
CA HIS A 231 -15.17 -0.44 8.78
C HIS A 231 -15.17 -1.47 9.94
N PHE A 232 -14.04 -2.15 10.18
CA PHE A 232 -13.94 -3.33 11.04
C PHE A 232 -14.32 -3.06 12.50
N PRO A 233 -15.10 -3.91 13.19
CA PRO A 233 -15.61 -5.22 12.78
C PRO A 233 -16.93 -5.20 12.00
N GLY A 234 -17.50 -4.01 11.73
CA GLY A 234 -18.70 -3.83 10.93
C GLY A 234 -19.58 -2.67 11.42
N LEU A 235 -19.97 -1.75 10.55
CA LEU A 235 -21.00 -0.73 10.81
C LEU A 235 -22.41 -1.16 10.35
N GLY A 236 -22.59 -2.43 9.97
CA GLY A 236 -23.82 -2.96 9.38
C GLY A 236 -25.09 -2.86 10.26
N HIS A 237 -24.95 -2.93 11.58
CA HIS A 237 -26.08 -3.04 12.52
C HIS A 237 -26.38 -1.76 13.34
N VAL A 238 -25.64 -0.67 13.13
CA VAL A 238 -25.90 0.61 13.81
C VAL A 238 -26.90 1.48 13.03
N THR A 239 -27.68 2.29 13.75
CA THR A 239 -28.61 3.27 13.15
C THR A 239 -28.02 4.66 13.04
N ALA A 240 -27.05 5.03 13.87
CA ALA A 240 -26.43 6.36 13.88
C ALA A 240 -25.03 6.34 13.27
N ASN A 241 -24.60 7.47 12.69
CA ASN A 241 -23.23 7.64 12.19
C ASN A 241 -22.31 8.19 13.30
N THR A 242 -21.16 7.53 13.48
CA THR A 242 -20.07 7.90 14.40
C THR A 242 -19.45 9.28 14.14
N ASP A 243 -19.51 9.76 12.89
CA ASP A 243 -18.98 11.07 12.50
C ASP A 243 -19.73 12.20 13.22
N THR A 244 -21.05 12.09 13.26
CA THR A 244 -21.99 13.12 13.70
C THR A 244 -22.62 12.85 15.07
N THR A 245 -22.58 11.61 15.54
CA THR A 245 -23.25 11.14 16.77
C THR A 245 -22.24 10.53 17.74
N GLY A 246 -22.43 10.78 19.05
CA GLY A 246 -21.69 10.12 20.13
C GLY A 246 -22.50 9.02 20.82
N GLY A 247 -21.83 8.01 21.37
CA GLY A 247 -22.48 6.87 22.03
C GLY A 247 -22.98 5.79 21.06
N VAL A 248 -22.58 5.85 19.78
CA VAL A 248 -22.96 4.88 18.75
C VAL A 248 -22.45 3.49 19.15
N THR A 249 -23.39 2.56 19.28
CA THR A 249 -23.14 1.22 19.82
C THR A 249 -23.86 0.16 18.97
N ASP A 250 -23.10 -0.81 18.49
CA ASP A 250 -23.63 -2.06 17.93
C ASP A 250 -23.98 -3.02 19.07
N SER A 251 -25.20 -3.55 19.06
CA SER A 251 -25.72 -4.51 20.03
C SER A 251 -26.05 -5.87 19.41
N VAL A 252 -25.68 -6.11 18.15
CA VAL A 252 -25.93 -7.32 17.37
C VAL A 252 -24.63 -8.11 17.17
N THR A 253 -23.60 -7.46 16.63
CA THR A 253 -22.36 -8.10 16.17
C THR A 253 -21.57 -8.75 17.30
N THR A 254 -21.14 -10.00 17.10
CA THR A 254 -20.33 -10.77 18.05
C THR A 254 -18.95 -11.11 17.47
N ARG A 255 -18.03 -11.60 18.30
CA ARG A 255 -16.73 -12.11 17.86
C ARG A 255 -16.82 -13.30 16.87
N THR A 256 -17.97 -13.97 16.79
CA THR A 256 -18.25 -15.09 15.88
C THR A 256 -19.25 -14.74 14.76
N SER A 257 -19.65 -13.47 14.62
CA SER A 257 -20.63 -13.02 13.62
C SER A 257 -20.24 -13.37 12.18
N GLY A 258 -21.25 -13.69 11.36
CA GLY A 258 -21.08 -13.88 9.91
C GLY A 258 -20.59 -12.62 9.20
N ASP A 259 -20.91 -11.45 9.75
CA ASP A 259 -20.50 -10.11 9.32
C ASP A 259 -18.98 -9.90 9.29
N LEU A 260 -18.20 -10.78 9.93
CA LEU A 260 -16.73 -10.80 9.86
C LEU A 260 -16.19 -11.51 8.61
N ALA A 261 -17.03 -12.24 7.86
CA ALA A 261 -16.61 -12.96 6.66
C ALA A 261 -16.17 -12.04 5.50
N PRO A 262 -16.85 -10.90 5.19
CA PRO A 262 -16.36 -9.96 4.20
C PRO A 262 -14.96 -9.42 4.46
N PHE A 263 -14.61 -9.11 5.72
CA PHE A 263 -13.26 -8.69 6.09
C PHE A 263 -12.23 -9.80 5.86
N ARG A 264 -12.53 -11.06 6.24
CA ARG A 264 -11.68 -12.22 5.93
C ARG A 264 -11.45 -12.38 4.43
N SER A 265 -12.50 -12.28 3.62
CA SER A 265 -12.41 -12.43 2.16
C SER A 265 -11.65 -11.27 1.51
N ALA A 266 -11.84 -10.02 1.95
CA ALA A 266 -11.11 -8.86 1.46
C ALA A 266 -9.60 -8.94 1.79
N ILE A 267 -9.24 -9.38 3.00
CA ILE A 267 -7.84 -9.66 3.38
C ILE A 267 -7.25 -10.74 2.47
N ALA A 268 -7.95 -11.87 2.29
CA ALA A 268 -7.51 -12.96 1.42
C ALA A 268 -7.43 -12.58 -0.07
N ALA A 269 -8.24 -11.62 -0.51
CA ALA A 269 -8.19 -11.04 -1.86
C ALA A 269 -7.02 -10.06 -2.07
N GLY A 270 -6.34 -9.63 -0.99
CA GLY A 270 -5.13 -8.80 -1.04
C GLY A 270 -5.30 -7.37 -0.49
N ALA A 271 -6.34 -7.08 0.30
CA ALA A 271 -6.45 -5.80 1.01
C ALA A 271 -5.27 -5.62 1.97
N ARG A 272 -4.47 -4.57 1.76
CA ARG A 272 -3.28 -4.26 2.58
C ARG A 272 -3.61 -3.45 3.83
N VAL A 273 -4.71 -2.72 3.80
CA VAL A 273 -5.18 -1.86 4.89
C VAL A 273 -6.53 -2.35 5.38
N VAL A 274 -6.75 -2.33 6.69
CA VAL A 274 -8.08 -2.49 7.30
C VAL A 274 -8.32 -1.27 8.17
N MET A 275 -9.43 -0.57 7.92
CA MET A 275 -9.85 0.56 8.75
C MET A 275 -10.79 0.08 9.86
N VAL A 276 -10.56 0.55 11.08
CA VAL A 276 -11.30 0.17 12.29
C VAL A 276 -12.36 1.21 12.63
N SER A 277 -13.59 0.72 12.84
CA SER A 277 -14.76 1.46 13.28
C SER A 277 -14.53 2.20 14.61
N LEU A 278 -15.22 3.32 14.78
CA LEU A 278 -15.27 4.07 16.04
C LEU A 278 -16.44 3.64 16.94
N ALA A 279 -17.39 2.85 16.45
CA ALA A 279 -18.53 2.40 17.26
C ALA A 279 -18.08 1.54 18.46
N ALA A 280 -18.88 1.53 19.53
CA ALA A 280 -18.76 0.54 20.59
C ALA A 280 -19.50 -0.75 20.20
N TYR A 281 -19.12 -1.90 20.76
CA TYR A 281 -19.69 -3.20 20.39
C TYR A 281 -20.03 -3.99 21.66
N SER A 282 -21.28 -3.92 22.12
CA SER A 282 -21.64 -4.36 23.48
C SER A 282 -21.49 -5.86 23.72
N LYS A 283 -21.45 -6.67 22.66
CA LYS A 283 -21.20 -8.12 22.66
C LYS A 283 -19.74 -8.51 22.34
N ILE A 284 -18.82 -7.55 22.32
CA ILE A 284 -17.38 -7.76 22.04
C ILE A 284 -16.50 -7.05 23.07
N ASP A 285 -16.71 -5.74 23.23
CA ASP A 285 -16.08 -4.89 24.24
C ASP A 285 -17.05 -3.74 24.57
N PRO A 286 -17.89 -3.88 25.61
CA PRO A 286 -18.84 -2.84 26.00
C PRO A 286 -18.17 -1.62 26.65
N ALA A 287 -16.88 -1.70 26.98
CA ALA A 287 -16.17 -0.64 27.69
C ALA A 287 -15.48 0.37 26.74
N ARG A 288 -15.31 0.04 25.45
CA ARG A 288 -14.49 0.83 24.50
C ARG A 288 -15.02 0.84 23.07
N PRO A 289 -14.89 1.98 22.36
CA PRO A 289 -14.85 2.01 20.89
C PRO A 289 -13.94 0.92 20.30
N ALA A 290 -14.31 0.34 19.16
CA ALA A 290 -13.51 -0.68 18.47
C ALA A 290 -12.06 -0.22 18.23
N ALA A 291 -11.86 1.02 17.76
CA ALA A 291 -10.53 1.63 17.59
C ALA A 291 -9.68 1.73 18.88
N PHE A 292 -10.27 1.68 20.07
CA PHE A 292 -9.57 1.69 21.36
C PHE A 292 -9.66 0.35 22.12
N SER A 293 -10.23 -0.69 21.49
CA SER A 293 -10.38 -2.02 22.07
C SER A 293 -9.21 -2.93 21.70
N PRO A 294 -8.46 -3.47 22.69
CA PRO A 294 -7.47 -4.52 22.41
C PRO A 294 -8.15 -5.83 21.98
N THR A 295 -9.40 -6.07 22.39
CA THR A 295 -10.20 -7.23 21.96
C THR A 295 -10.48 -7.18 20.47
N VAL A 296 -10.86 -6.02 19.93
CA VAL A 296 -11.10 -5.85 18.49
C VAL A 296 -9.79 -5.79 17.70
N VAL A 297 -8.88 -4.87 18.05
CA VAL A 297 -7.70 -4.60 17.23
C VAL A 297 -6.65 -5.70 17.33
N THR A 298 -6.24 -6.08 18.56
CA THR A 298 -5.26 -7.16 18.73
C THR A 298 -5.93 -8.53 18.67
N GLY A 299 -7.00 -8.76 19.44
CA GLY A 299 -7.66 -10.07 19.50
C GLY A 299 -8.26 -10.51 18.17
N MET A 300 -9.24 -9.78 17.66
CA MET A 300 -9.96 -10.19 16.45
C MET A 300 -9.14 -9.97 15.18
N LEU A 301 -8.64 -8.75 14.96
CA LEU A 301 -7.99 -8.44 13.68
C LEU A 301 -6.57 -9.03 13.57
N ARG A 302 -5.69 -8.82 14.55
CA ARG A 302 -4.32 -9.39 14.49
C ARG A 302 -4.29 -10.90 14.74
N THR A 303 -4.99 -11.40 15.76
CA THR A 303 -4.91 -12.83 16.13
C THR A 303 -5.92 -13.67 15.34
N ASP A 304 -7.23 -13.48 15.52
CA ASP A 304 -8.24 -14.39 14.92
C ASP A 304 -8.24 -14.38 13.39
N LEU A 305 -8.02 -13.21 12.77
CA LEU A 305 -7.93 -13.05 11.31
C LEU A 305 -6.49 -13.10 10.77
N GLY A 306 -5.48 -13.20 11.65
CA GLY A 306 -4.07 -13.24 11.24
C GLY A 306 -3.56 -12.00 10.49
N PHE A 307 -4.21 -10.83 10.62
CA PHE A 307 -3.95 -9.69 9.73
C PHE A 307 -2.61 -9.00 10.03
N THR A 308 -1.64 -9.19 9.13
CA THR A 308 -0.28 -8.63 9.22
C THR A 308 -0.10 -7.26 8.55
N GLY A 309 -1.11 -6.76 7.82
CA GLY A 309 -1.07 -5.49 7.09
C GLY A 309 -1.18 -4.25 7.98
N VAL A 310 -1.59 -3.13 7.38
CA VAL A 310 -1.74 -1.84 8.07
C VAL A 310 -3.13 -1.72 8.68
N VAL A 311 -3.20 -1.45 9.99
CA VAL A 311 -4.44 -1.14 10.69
C VAL A 311 -4.59 0.37 10.78
N MET A 312 -5.65 0.91 10.19
CA MET A 312 -5.93 2.35 10.11
C MET A 312 -7.14 2.71 10.98
N SER A 313 -7.17 3.91 11.55
CA SER A 313 -8.38 4.43 12.20
C SER A 313 -9.30 5.11 11.18
N ASP A 314 -10.59 5.19 11.48
CA ASP A 314 -11.43 6.24 10.89
C ASP A 314 -11.00 7.64 11.39
N ASP A 315 -11.71 8.72 11.03
CA ASP A 315 -11.36 10.11 11.41
C ASP A 315 -11.40 10.35 12.93
N LEU A 316 -10.26 10.14 13.59
CA LEU A 316 -10.05 10.51 14.99
C LEU A 316 -9.96 12.03 15.19
N GLY A 317 -10.01 12.83 14.12
CA GLY A 317 -10.05 14.28 14.14
C GLY A 317 -11.38 14.83 14.64
N ASN A 318 -12.46 14.61 13.87
CA ASN A 318 -13.75 15.28 14.08
C ASN A 318 -14.86 14.37 14.64
N ALA A 319 -14.76 13.05 14.45
CA ALA A 319 -15.88 12.14 14.71
C ALA A 319 -16.42 12.27 16.15
N ARG A 320 -17.72 12.58 16.28
CA ARG A 320 -18.37 12.84 17.57
C ARG A 320 -18.30 11.65 18.53
N GLN A 321 -18.24 10.45 17.99
CA GLN A 321 -18.04 9.21 18.75
C GLN A 321 -16.78 9.20 19.64
N VAL A 322 -15.70 9.89 19.25
CA VAL A 322 -14.45 9.99 20.03
C VAL A 322 -14.24 11.36 20.69
N ALA A 323 -15.26 12.22 20.68
CA ALA A 323 -15.17 13.59 21.19
C ALA A 323 -14.80 13.70 22.67
N ALA A 324 -15.18 12.70 23.49
CA ALA A 324 -14.87 12.65 24.93
C ALA A 324 -13.37 12.46 25.24
N TRP A 325 -12.57 12.00 24.28
CA TRP A 325 -11.11 11.89 24.40
C TRP A 325 -10.45 13.13 23.82
N SER A 326 -9.39 13.63 24.48
CA SER A 326 -8.51 14.65 23.89
C SER A 326 -7.79 14.09 22.65
N PRO A 327 -7.38 14.92 21.67
CA PRO A 327 -6.70 14.44 20.46
C PRO A 327 -5.50 13.53 20.76
N GLY A 328 -4.65 13.94 21.70
CA GLY A 328 -3.51 13.13 22.15
C GLY A 328 -3.90 11.79 22.77
N ALA A 329 -5.02 11.73 23.52
CA ALA A 329 -5.54 10.48 24.06
C ALA A 329 -6.10 9.55 22.97
N ARG A 330 -6.72 10.08 21.91
CA ARG A 330 -7.22 9.28 20.77
C ARG A 330 -6.06 8.57 20.05
N ALA A 331 -5.06 9.34 19.64
CA ALA A 331 -3.90 8.81 18.91
C ALA A 331 -3.08 7.81 19.74
N THR A 332 -2.78 8.15 21.01
CA THR A 332 -2.04 7.23 21.89
C THR A 332 -2.82 5.98 22.27
N SER A 333 -4.16 6.04 22.35
CA SER A 333 -5.00 4.85 22.62
C SER A 333 -5.04 3.89 21.42
N PHE A 334 -5.23 4.41 20.21
CA PHE A 334 -5.27 3.61 18.97
C PHE A 334 -3.95 2.84 18.75
N ILE A 335 -2.82 3.54 18.87
CA ILE A 335 -1.48 2.92 18.73
C ILE A 335 -1.21 1.92 19.87
N ALA A 336 -1.67 2.21 21.08
CA ALA A 336 -1.48 1.30 22.22
C ALA A 336 -2.21 -0.05 22.07
N VAL A 337 -3.28 -0.14 21.26
CA VAL A 337 -4.00 -1.39 20.97
C VAL A 337 -3.58 -2.09 19.68
N GLY A 338 -2.57 -1.58 18.96
CA GLY A 338 -1.98 -2.23 17.78
C GLY A 338 -2.41 -1.66 16.42
N GLY A 339 -3.01 -0.47 16.42
CA GLY A 339 -3.23 0.33 15.22
C GLY A 339 -1.95 0.97 14.71
N ASP A 340 -1.82 1.13 13.39
CA ASP A 340 -0.60 1.63 12.72
C ASP A 340 -0.75 3.04 12.12
N ILE A 341 -1.91 3.42 11.57
CA ILE A 341 -2.16 4.77 11.03
C ILE A 341 -3.35 5.44 11.72
N VAL A 342 -3.08 6.54 12.42
CA VAL A 342 -4.06 7.51 12.92
C VAL A 342 -4.46 8.46 11.80
N LEU A 343 -5.73 8.40 11.39
CA LEU A 343 -6.31 9.31 10.41
C LEU A 343 -6.93 10.52 11.12
N THR A 344 -6.60 11.72 10.63
CA THR A 344 -7.35 12.94 10.95
C THR A 344 -7.53 13.82 9.71
N VAL A 345 -8.77 14.04 9.28
CA VAL A 345 -9.04 15.01 8.20
C VAL A 345 -8.91 16.46 8.67
N ASN A 346 -8.79 16.66 9.99
CA ASN A 346 -8.59 17.96 10.63
C ASN A 346 -7.12 18.16 11.03
N SER A 347 -6.43 19.04 10.32
CA SER A 347 -5.02 19.35 10.56
C SER A 347 -4.77 20.22 11.81
N SER A 348 -5.79 20.84 12.41
CA SER A 348 -5.61 21.68 13.61
C SER A 348 -5.40 20.88 14.90
N VAL A 349 -5.96 19.66 14.98
CA VAL A 349 -5.81 18.77 16.14
C VAL A 349 -4.59 17.83 16.04
N LEU A 350 -4.03 17.67 14.84
CA LEU A 350 -2.88 16.80 14.57
C LEU A 350 -1.64 17.12 15.43
N PRO A 351 -1.21 18.39 15.66
CA PRO A 351 -0.03 18.66 16.50
C PRO A 351 -0.13 18.02 17.89
N ALA A 352 -1.28 18.17 18.56
CA ALA A 352 -1.53 17.57 19.87
C ALA A 352 -1.60 16.02 19.84
N MET A 353 -1.91 15.42 18.69
CA MET A 353 -1.80 13.97 18.49
C MET A 353 -0.34 13.53 18.40
N VAL A 354 0.46 14.19 17.56
CA VAL A 354 1.88 13.90 17.35
C VAL A 354 2.69 14.13 18.61
N ASP A 355 2.42 15.23 19.34
CA ASP A 355 3.12 15.59 20.58
C ASP A 355 2.85 14.57 21.70
N ALA A 356 1.60 14.10 21.85
CA ALA A 356 1.26 13.08 22.83
C ALA A 356 1.89 11.72 22.52
N VAL A 357 1.92 11.33 21.23
CA VAL A 357 2.60 10.09 20.79
C VAL A 357 4.12 10.19 21.02
N SER A 358 4.72 11.35 20.75
CA SER A 358 6.15 11.59 20.97
C SER A 358 6.52 11.59 22.45
N ALA A 359 5.80 12.34 23.29
CA ALA A 359 6.03 12.39 24.73
C ALA A 359 5.82 11.02 25.41
N ARG A 360 4.85 10.22 24.93
CA ARG A 360 4.67 8.85 25.40
C ARG A 360 5.77 7.92 24.90
N ALA A 361 6.15 7.96 23.62
CA ALA A 361 7.24 7.13 23.10
C ALA A 361 8.56 7.41 23.82
N ALA A 362 8.84 8.69 24.14
CA ALA A 362 9.99 9.09 24.94
C ALA A 362 10.06 8.36 26.30
N SER A 363 8.93 8.28 27.01
CA SER A 363 8.82 7.86 28.42
C SER A 363 8.36 6.41 28.67
N ASP A 364 7.70 5.77 27.70
CA ASP A 364 7.14 4.41 27.78
C ASP A 364 7.82 3.52 26.71
N PRO A 365 8.87 2.76 27.06
CA PRO A 365 9.59 1.89 26.12
C PRO A 365 8.72 0.81 25.46
N ALA A 366 7.66 0.35 26.13
CA ALA A 366 6.73 -0.63 25.57
C ALA A 366 5.79 0.00 24.53
N PHE A 367 5.44 1.28 24.70
CA PHE A 367 4.75 2.06 23.68
C PHE A 367 5.68 2.47 22.53
N ARG A 368 6.94 2.83 22.80
CA ARG A 368 7.97 3.05 21.75
C ARG A 368 8.09 1.81 20.84
N ALA A 369 8.18 0.61 21.42
CA ALA A 369 8.23 -0.63 20.64
C ALA A 369 6.98 -0.85 19.76
N LYS A 370 5.79 -0.39 20.19
CA LYS A 370 4.57 -0.40 19.36
C LYS A 370 4.63 0.63 18.24
N VAL A 371 5.15 1.84 18.51
CA VAL A 371 5.37 2.90 17.51
C VAL A 371 6.36 2.43 16.42
N ASP A 372 7.49 1.86 16.80
CA ASP A 372 8.48 1.30 15.87
C ASP A 372 7.87 0.15 15.04
N ALA A 373 7.12 -0.77 15.66
CA ALA A 373 6.47 -1.87 14.94
C ALA A 373 5.38 -1.36 13.96
N ALA A 374 4.65 -0.31 14.32
CA ALA A 374 3.67 0.33 13.44
C ALA A 374 4.34 1.04 12.25
N ALA A 375 5.37 1.87 12.50
CA ALA A 375 6.16 2.49 11.45
C ALA A 375 6.73 1.45 10.48
N TYR A 376 7.23 0.32 11.00
CA TYR A 376 7.74 -0.77 10.17
C TYR A 376 6.65 -1.41 9.28
N ARG A 377 5.42 -1.62 9.77
CA ARG A 377 4.30 -2.12 8.94
C ARG A 377 3.92 -1.14 7.84
N VAL A 378 3.85 0.16 8.14
CA VAL A 378 3.56 1.20 7.12
C VAL A 378 4.65 1.23 6.05
N LEU A 379 5.93 1.18 6.43
CA LEU A 379 7.04 1.12 5.49
C LEU A 379 7.05 -0.19 4.67
N LEU A 380 6.71 -1.33 5.28
CA LEU A 380 6.61 -2.62 4.60
C LEU A 380 5.46 -2.64 3.58
N ALA A 381 4.32 -2.02 3.89
CA ALA A 381 3.23 -1.85 2.94
C ALA A 381 3.65 -0.98 1.76
N LYS A 382 4.21 0.21 2.01
CA LYS A 382 4.76 1.10 0.97
C LYS A 382 5.82 0.42 0.11
N ALA A 383 6.66 -0.44 0.70
CA ALA A 383 7.64 -1.22 -0.05
C ALA A 383 6.99 -2.32 -0.90
N ALA A 384 5.96 -2.98 -0.38
CA ALA A 384 5.21 -4.04 -1.07
C ALA A 384 4.25 -3.50 -2.16
N ASP A 385 4.00 -2.19 -2.19
CA ASP A 385 3.35 -1.46 -3.30
C ASP A 385 4.38 -0.73 -4.19
N GLY A 386 5.68 -0.93 -3.96
CA GLY A 386 6.77 -0.45 -4.84
C GLY A 386 7.21 0.99 -4.61
N MET A 387 6.60 1.72 -3.67
CA MET A 387 6.85 3.14 -3.40
C MET A 387 8.24 3.40 -2.79
N LEU A 388 8.80 2.43 -2.06
CA LEU A 388 10.15 2.54 -1.47
C LEU A 388 11.28 2.09 -2.43
N ALA A 389 10.97 1.74 -3.68
CA ALA A 389 12.00 1.55 -4.70
C ALA A 389 12.73 2.87 -5.00
N PRO A 390 14.01 2.86 -5.41
CA PRO A 390 14.73 4.08 -5.74
C PRO A 390 13.98 4.95 -6.77
N ARG A 391 13.69 6.21 -6.38
CA ARG A 391 13.11 7.22 -7.27
C ARG A 391 14.01 7.40 -8.50
N VAL A 392 13.40 7.70 -9.65
CA VAL A 392 14.18 8.01 -10.85
C VAL A 392 14.69 9.45 -10.76
N VAL A 393 15.98 9.57 -10.45
CA VAL A 393 16.70 10.86 -10.50
C VAL A 393 16.76 11.33 -11.95
N THR A 394 16.37 12.58 -12.22
CA THR A 394 16.48 13.20 -13.53
C THR A 394 17.86 13.81 -13.70
N ASP A 395 18.77 13.08 -14.34
CA ASP A 395 20.17 13.46 -14.57
C ASP A 395 20.70 13.09 -15.97
N GLY A 396 19.87 12.51 -16.82
CA GLY A 396 20.19 12.10 -18.18
C GLY A 396 21.04 10.83 -18.30
N VAL A 397 21.28 10.09 -17.21
CA VAL A 397 22.09 8.87 -17.24
C VAL A 397 21.21 7.63 -17.08
N LEU A 398 21.23 6.73 -18.07
CA LEU A 398 20.41 5.51 -18.09
C LEU A 398 20.98 4.41 -17.15
N ARG A 399 21.08 4.72 -15.85
CA ARG A 399 21.55 3.78 -14.82
C ARG A 399 20.50 2.72 -14.50
N THR A 400 20.93 1.69 -13.78
CA THR A 400 20.11 0.58 -13.27
C THR A 400 18.78 1.02 -12.66
N ALA A 401 18.74 2.13 -11.91
CA ALA A 401 17.49 2.67 -11.35
C ALA A 401 16.50 3.16 -12.42
N THR A 402 16.96 3.90 -13.44
CA THR A 402 16.15 4.34 -14.58
C THR A 402 15.64 3.15 -15.38
N VAL A 403 16.48 2.13 -15.58
CA VAL A 403 16.10 0.89 -16.29
C VAL A 403 15.10 0.06 -15.47
N SER A 404 15.29 -0.10 -14.16
CA SER A 404 14.34 -0.81 -13.29
C SER A 404 12.99 -0.11 -13.23
N ALA A 405 12.96 1.22 -13.27
CA ALA A 405 11.72 1.98 -13.39
C ALA A 405 11.07 1.77 -14.77
N LEU A 406 11.82 1.90 -15.86
CA LEU A 406 11.35 1.59 -17.21
C LEU A 406 10.74 0.19 -17.31
N GLN A 407 11.38 -0.82 -16.71
CA GLN A 407 10.88 -2.21 -16.67
C GLN A 407 9.58 -2.35 -15.88
N ARG A 408 9.45 -1.68 -14.71
CA ARG A 408 8.17 -1.60 -13.97
C ARG A 408 7.06 -0.98 -14.82
N TRP A 409 7.33 0.15 -15.48
CA TRP A 409 6.34 0.84 -16.33
C TRP A 409 5.92 0.04 -17.58
N LEU A 410 6.83 -0.78 -18.11
CA LEU A 410 6.56 -1.71 -19.22
C LEU A 410 5.88 -3.02 -18.76
N GLY A 411 5.75 -3.27 -17.45
CA GLY A 411 5.17 -4.52 -16.93
C GLY A 411 6.03 -5.76 -17.18
N VAL A 412 7.36 -5.60 -17.30
CA VAL A 412 8.32 -6.70 -17.53
C VAL A 412 9.21 -6.96 -16.31
N THR A 413 9.84 -8.13 -16.27
CA THR A 413 10.78 -8.52 -15.21
C THR A 413 11.83 -7.45 -14.96
N VAL A 414 11.93 -7.01 -13.71
CA VAL A 414 12.87 -5.97 -13.27
C VAL A 414 14.25 -6.59 -13.07
N THR A 415 15.13 -6.41 -14.05
CA THR A 415 16.53 -6.86 -14.02
C THR A 415 17.52 -5.72 -13.81
N GLY A 416 17.10 -4.47 -13.99
CA GLY A 416 17.97 -3.29 -13.99
C GLY A 416 18.89 -3.17 -15.22
N THR A 417 18.85 -4.13 -16.15
CA THR A 417 19.71 -4.20 -17.34
C THR A 417 18.87 -4.00 -18.61
N PHE A 418 19.27 -3.03 -19.45
CA PHE A 418 18.53 -2.65 -20.67
C PHE A 418 18.80 -3.65 -21.82
N GLY A 419 18.39 -4.89 -21.62
CA GLY A 419 18.54 -5.99 -22.59
C GLY A 419 17.35 -6.14 -23.54
N ALA A 420 17.48 -7.04 -24.50
CA ALA A 420 16.54 -7.22 -25.63
C ALA A 420 15.07 -7.38 -25.23
N THR A 421 14.76 -8.00 -24.08
CA THR A 421 13.37 -8.11 -23.57
C THR A 421 12.76 -6.75 -23.21
N THR A 422 13.54 -5.88 -22.55
CA THR A 422 13.13 -4.50 -22.23
C THR A 422 13.05 -3.65 -23.51
N VAL A 423 13.98 -3.86 -24.44
CA VAL A 423 13.97 -3.18 -25.75
C VAL A 423 12.71 -3.54 -26.54
N ARG A 424 12.35 -4.83 -26.67
CA ARG A 424 11.13 -5.28 -27.38
C ARG A 424 9.85 -4.72 -26.76
N ALA A 425 9.75 -4.76 -25.43
CA ALA A 425 8.61 -4.19 -24.72
C ALA A 425 8.50 -2.68 -24.94
N LEU A 426 9.63 -1.95 -24.94
CA LEU A 426 9.65 -0.52 -25.22
C LEU A 426 9.30 -0.22 -26.68
N GLN A 427 9.86 -0.95 -27.64
CA GLN A 427 9.59 -0.82 -29.08
C GLN A 427 8.10 -0.98 -29.38
N ALA A 428 7.47 -2.04 -28.86
CA ALA A 428 6.02 -2.25 -28.97
C ALA A 428 5.22 -1.13 -28.30
N ARG A 429 5.69 -0.59 -27.16
CA ARG A 429 5.04 0.50 -26.44
C ARG A 429 5.11 1.85 -27.15
N VAL A 430 6.15 2.12 -27.95
CA VAL A 430 6.31 3.37 -28.73
C VAL A 430 5.95 3.24 -30.21
N GLY A 431 5.42 2.08 -30.65
CA GLY A 431 4.96 1.88 -32.03
C GLY A 431 6.08 1.62 -33.05
N THR A 432 7.08 0.82 -32.68
CA THR A 432 8.18 0.39 -33.57
C THR A 432 8.32 -1.14 -33.61
N PRO A 433 8.95 -1.72 -34.64
CA PRO A 433 9.21 -3.16 -34.71
C PRO A 433 9.92 -3.67 -33.46
N ALA A 434 9.39 -4.74 -32.86
CA ALA A 434 9.91 -5.32 -31.62
C ALA A 434 11.01 -6.36 -31.89
N ASP A 435 12.11 -5.94 -32.53
CA ASP A 435 13.26 -6.81 -32.81
C ASP A 435 14.14 -7.06 -31.56
N GLY A 436 14.23 -6.09 -30.65
CA GLY A 436 15.09 -6.13 -29.46
C GLY A 436 16.44 -5.44 -29.62
N GLN A 437 16.67 -4.72 -30.74
CA GLN A 437 17.87 -3.94 -31.01
C GLN A 437 17.57 -2.44 -30.86
N TRP A 438 18.18 -1.78 -29.87
CA TRP A 438 17.95 -0.35 -29.66
C TRP A 438 18.77 0.48 -30.65
N GLY A 439 18.10 1.26 -31.49
CA GLY A 439 18.73 2.08 -32.51
C GLY A 439 17.95 3.35 -32.87
N PRO A 440 18.33 4.04 -33.96
CA PRO A 440 17.82 5.38 -34.30
C PRO A 440 16.30 5.46 -34.43
N GLN A 441 15.65 4.44 -35.02
CA GLN A 441 14.20 4.41 -35.17
C GLN A 441 13.48 4.33 -33.82
N SER A 442 13.93 3.43 -32.91
CA SER A 442 13.36 3.28 -31.58
C SER A 442 13.58 4.53 -30.72
N LEU A 443 14.75 5.19 -30.84
CA LEU A 443 15.00 6.48 -30.18
C LEU A 443 14.10 7.60 -30.73
N ALA A 444 13.97 7.74 -32.04
CA ALA A 444 13.14 8.77 -32.68
C ALA A 444 11.63 8.56 -32.41
N ALA A 445 11.21 7.32 -32.15
CA ALA A 445 9.87 6.98 -31.65
C ALA A 445 9.73 7.31 -30.15
N MET A 446 10.73 7.00 -29.32
CA MET A 446 10.74 7.38 -27.90
C MET A 446 10.69 8.90 -27.71
N GLN A 447 11.44 9.66 -28.50
CA GLN A 447 11.42 11.13 -28.49
C GLN A 447 10.02 11.68 -28.80
N ALA A 448 9.37 11.12 -29.84
CA ALA A 448 7.98 11.47 -30.17
C ALA A 448 6.98 11.06 -29.06
N TYR A 449 7.15 9.87 -28.47
CA TYR A 449 6.32 9.37 -27.36
C TYR A 449 6.42 10.24 -26.10
N LEU A 450 7.60 10.80 -25.83
CA LEU A 450 7.87 11.74 -24.74
C LEU A 450 7.44 13.18 -25.06
N GLY A 451 6.93 13.45 -26.27
CA GLY A 451 6.55 14.80 -26.71
C GLY A 451 7.72 15.76 -26.91
N ILE A 452 8.96 15.26 -27.06
CA ILE A 452 10.15 16.10 -27.28
C ILE A 452 10.55 16.12 -28.76
N GLY A 453 10.93 17.30 -29.26
CA GLY A 453 11.39 17.45 -30.65
C GLY A 453 12.60 16.56 -30.93
N ARG A 454 12.58 15.80 -32.04
CA ARG A 454 13.63 14.83 -32.39
C ARG A 454 15.01 15.47 -32.53
N ASP A 455 16.06 14.67 -32.29
CA ASP A 455 17.45 15.04 -32.58
C ASP A 455 18.18 13.94 -33.36
N VAL A 456 19.45 14.18 -33.73
CA VAL A 456 20.24 13.31 -34.61
C VAL A 456 20.91 12.12 -33.89
N ALA A 457 20.58 11.88 -32.62
CA ALA A 457 21.20 10.81 -31.85
C ALA A 457 20.79 9.41 -32.37
N ARG A 458 21.74 8.47 -32.32
CA ARG A 458 21.55 7.08 -32.77
C ARG A 458 21.28 6.08 -31.65
N THR A 459 21.45 6.53 -30.40
CA THR A 459 21.21 5.79 -29.15
C THR A 459 20.86 6.79 -28.04
N TRP A 460 20.60 6.31 -26.82
CA TRP A 460 20.26 7.15 -25.67
C TRP A 460 21.23 8.33 -25.48
N ASN A 461 20.66 9.54 -25.37
CA ASN A 461 21.39 10.77 -25.06
C ASN A 461 20.81 11.42 -23.79
N THR A 462 21.58 12.31 -23.16
CA THR A 462 21.23 12.99 -21.89
C THR A 462 19.82 13.60 -21.94
N ARG A 463 19.46 14.24 -23.05
CA ARG A 463 18.16 14.90 -23.26
C ARG A 463 16.99 13.92 -23.27
N THR A 464 17.08 12.84 -24.05
CA THR A 464 16.02 11.82 -24.15
C THR A 464 15.93 11.00 -22.88
N VAL A 465 17.04 10.74 -22.20
CA VAL A 465 17.05 10.07 -20.89
C VAL A 465 16.47 10.96 -19.80
N SER A 466 16.80 12.25 -19.72
CA SER A 466 16.17 13.17 -18.76
C SER A 466 14.66 13.30 -18.99
N ALA A 467 14.21 13.35 -20.25
CA ALA A 467 12.79 13.33 -20.57
C ALA A 467 12.12 12.00 -20.18
N LEU A 468 12.78 10.85 -20.41
CA LEU A 468 12.32 9.54 -19.93
C LEU A 468 12.25 9.48 -18.40
N GLN A 469 13.27 9.98 -17.70
CA GLN A 469 13.35 9.97 -16.24
C GLN A 469 12.23 10.83 -15.64
N ALA A 470 12.07 12.06 -16.13
CA ALA A 470 10.97 12.95 -15.75
C ALA A 470 9.60 12.32 -16.07
N TYR A 471 9.45 11.69 -17.23
CA TYR A 471 8.21 10.98 -17.60
C TYR A 471 7.92 9.82 -16.64
N LEU A 472 8.88 8.92 -16.40
CA LEU A 472 8.75 7.76 -15.51
C LEU A 472 8.39 8.18 -14.08
N THR A 473 8.99 9.24 -13.55
CA THR A 473 8.65 9.86 -12.25
C THR A 473 7.22 10.47 -12.20
N THR A 474 6.45 10.39 -13.29
CA THR A 474 5.00 10.66 -13.30
C THR A 474 4.14 9.43 -13.57
N GLN A 475 4.72 8.29 -13.99
CA GLN A 475 3.99 7.05 -14.29
C GLN A 475 4.16 5.97 -13.19
N LEU A 476 5.00 6.23 -12.19
CA LEU A 476 5.51 5.34 -11.15
C LEU A 476 5.78 6.11 -9.86
#